data_AF-E5AWF0-F1
#
_entry.id   AF-E5AWF0-F1
#
_cell.length_a   1.000
_cell.length_b   1.000
_cell.length_c   1.000
_cell.angle_alpha   90.00
_cell.angle_beta   90.00
_cell.angle_gamma   90.00
#
_symmetry.space_group_name_H-M   'P 1'
#
loop_
_entity.id
_entity.type
_entity.pdbx_description
1 polymer ?
#
loop_
_entity_poly.entity_id
_entity_poly.type
_entity_poly.pdbx_seq_one_letter_code
_entity_poly.pdbx_strand_id
1 'polypeptide(L)' 'GVWNKAFVGDFIEGKNLFKAGKTVSIESFKETHTYGLVEWWNQALKDYTPKWAPEITG' A
#
# COMPACT_ATOMS: atom_id res chain seq x y z
N GLY A 1 -0.44 -6.93 -5.78
CA GLY A 1 -1.29 -7.17 -4.60
C GLY A 1 -1.13 -8.59 -4.12
N VAL A 2 -0.05 -8.87 -3.39
CA VAL A 2 0.25 -10.20 -2.81
C VAL A 2 0.16 -10.18 -1.28
N TRP A 3 -0.47 -9.16 -0.70
CA TRP A 3 -0.73 -9.13 0.74
C TRP A 3 -1.83 -10.13 1.11
N ASN A 4 -1.87 -10.53 2.38
CA ASN A 4 -2.90 -11.42 2.88
C ASN A 4 -4.25 -10.67 2.99
N LYS A 5 -5.12 -10.83 1.99
CA LYS A 5 -6.42 -10.16 1.92
C LYS A 5 -7.35 -10.50 3.08
N ALA A 6 -7.29 -11.72 3.60
CA ALA A 6 -8.15 -12.14 4.70
C ALA A 6 -7.80 -11.43 6.02
N PHE A 7 -6.55 -10.98 6.16
CA PHE A 7 -6.09 -10.27 7.35
C PHE A 7 -6.04 -8.75 7.15
N VAL A 8 -5.45 -8.31 6.05
CA VAL A 8 -5.23 -6.89 5.75
C VAL A 8 -6.47 -6.23 5.17
N GLY A 9 -7.28 -6.96 4.40
CA GLY A 9 -8.40 -6.42 3.65
C GLY A 9 -8.10 -6.29 2.16
N ASP A 10 -9.00 -5.62 1.42
CA ASP A 10 -8.88 -5.46 -0.03
C ASP A 10 -9.51 -4.14 -0.49
N PHE A 11 -9.22 -3.76 -1.74
CA PHE A 11 -9.89 -2.65 -2.39
C PHE A 11 -11.37 -2.95 -2.60
N ILE A 12 -12.23 -1.96 -2.43
CA ILE A 12 -13.69 -2.11 -2.57
C ILE A 12 -14.06 -2.59 -3.98
N GLU A 13 -13.39 -2.07 -5.00
CA GLU A 13 -13.58 -2.49 -6.40
C GLU A 13 -12.76 -3.73 -6.79
N GLY A 14 -12.04 -4.36 -5.84
CA GLY A 14 -11.17 -5.53 -6.07
C GLY A 14 -9.95 -5.28 -6.96
N LYS A 15 -9.82 -4.07 -7.52
CA LYS A 15 -8.68 -3.65 -8.35
C LYS A 15 -7.58 -3.10 -7.46
N ASN A 16 -6.36 -3.60 -7.63
CA ASN A 16 -5.20 -3.07 -6.92
C ASN A 16 -4.84 -1.65 -7.42
N LEU A 17 -5.05 -0.64 -6.57
CA LEU A 17 -4.73 0.76 -6.89
C LEU A 17 -3.34 1.20 -6.42
N PHE A 18 -2.62 0.36 -5.65
CA PHE A 18 -1.26 0.68 -5.21
C PHE A 18 -0.30 0.72 -6.41
N LYS A 19 0.14 1.93 -6.76
CA LYS A 19 1.11 2.21 -7.82
C LYS A 19 2.23 3.07 -7.25
N ALA A 20 3.48 2.66 -7.42
CA ALA A 20 4.65 3.38 -6.91
C ALA A 20 4.59 4.88 -7.26
N GLY A 21 4.89 5.74 -6.29
CA GLY A 21 4.84 7.20 -6.38
C GLY A 21 3.43 7.82 -6.46
N LYS A 22 2.35 7.03 -6.44
CA LYS A 22 0.97 7.54 -6.50
C LYS A 22 0.24 7.35 -5.18
N THR A 23 -0.52 8.36 -4.79
CA THR A 23 -1.44 8.29 -3.65
C THR A 23 -2.69 7.50 -4.00
N VAL A 24 -3.32 6.94 -2.97
CA VAL A 24 -4.52 6.12 -3.03
C VAL A 24 -5.55 6.72 -2.06
N SER A 25 -6.83 6.69 -2.42
CA SER A 25 -7.88 7.18 -1.50
C SER A 25 -8.07 6.18 -0.37
N ILE A 26 -8.11 6.67 0.88
CA ILE A 26 -8.33 5.84 2.08
C ILE A 26 -9.70 5.14 1.97
N GLU A 27 -10.69 5.83 1.41
CA GLU A 27 -12.05 5.30 1.23
C GLU A 27 -12.13 4.18 0.20
N SER A 28 -11.11 4.01 -0.65
CA SER A 28 -11.09 2.96 -1.68
C SER A 28 -10.65 1.59 -1.16
N PHE A 29 -10.13 1.52 0.08
CA PHE A 29 -9.61 0.30 0.69
C PHE A 29 -10.37 -0.03 1.97
N LYS A 30 -10.82 -1.29 2.09
CA LYS A 30 -11.50 -1.77 3.29
C LYS A 30 -10.57 -2.69 4.08
N GLU A 31 -10.08 -2.19 5.20
CA GLU A 31 -9.24 -2.96 6.12
C GLU A 31 -10.06 -3.95 6.95
N THR A 32 -9.46 -5.08 7.35
CA THR A 32 -10.14 -6.13 8.15
C THR A 32 -9.60 -6.20 9.57
N HIS A 33 -8.30 -6.47 9.74
CA HIS A 33 -7.62 -6.53 11.04
C HIS A 33 -6.44 -5.56 11.15
N THR A 34 -6.29 -4.67 10.18
CA THR A 34 -5.27 -3.62 10.14
C THR A 34 -5.90 -2.24 10.23
N TYR A 35 -5.08 -1.24 10.49
CA TYR A 35 -5.50 0.16 10.47
C TYR A 35 -4.39 1.03 9.87
N GLY A 36 -4.75 1.90 8.94
CA GLY A 36 -3.86 2.92 8.40
C GLY A 36 -2.98 2.45 7.24
N LEU A 37 -3.29 1.32 6.58
CA LEU A 37 -2.48 0.84 5.44
C LEU A 37 -2.37 1.88 4.33
N VAL A 38 -3.48 2.53 3.96
CA VAL A 38 -3.50 3.53 2.90
C VAL A 38 -2.84 4.85 3.34
N GLU A 39 -2.98 5.22 4.62
CA GLU A 39 -2.30 6.39 5.18
C GLU A 39 -0.77 6.20 5.14
N TRP A 40 -0.29 5.04 5.60
CA TRP A 40 1.12 4.68 5.53
C TRP A 40 1.66 4.67 4.09
N TRP A 41 0.86 4.13 3.15
CA TRP A 41 1.16 4.19 1.74
C TRP A 41 1.34 5.63 1.23
N ASN A 42 0.37 6.49 1.54
CA ASN A 42 0.35 7.86 1.04
C ASN A 42 1.46 8.74 1.63
N GLN A 43 1.84 8.49 2.88
CA GLN A 43 2.87 9.27 3.57
C GLN A 43 4.29 8.87 3.20
N ALA A 44 4.57 7.56 3.04
CA ALA A 44 5.95 7.09 2.88
C ALA A 44 6.10 5.91 1.90
N LEU A 45 5.32 4.84 2.05
CA LEU A 45 5.63 3.56 1.41
C LEU A 45 5.56 3.61 -0.13
N LYS A 46 4.78 4.53 -0.71
CA LYS A 46 4.69 4.70 -2.17
C LYS A 46 6.03 5.00 -2.84
N ASP A 47 6.97 5.61 -2.12
CA ASP A 47 8.27 6.07 -2.65
C ASP A 47 9.44 5.12 -2.29
N TYR A 48 9.21 4.16 -1.38
CA TYR A 48 10.17 3.12 -1.01
C TYR A 48 10.26 2.01 -2.06
N THR A 49 10.85 2.35 -3.21
CA THR A 49 10.98 1.43 -4.34
C THR A 49 12.17 0.47 -4.18
N PRO A 50 12.15 -0.71 -4.83
CA PRO A 50 13.30 -1.61 -4.88
C PRO A 50 14.54 -1.00 -5.54
N LYS A 51 14.39 0.11 -6.27
CA LYS A 51 15.51 0.87 -6.84
C LYS A 51 16.16 1.81 -5.82
N TRP A 52 15.37 2.34 -4.89
CA TRP A 52 15.84 3.23 -3.81
C TRP A 52 16.52 2.45 -2.67
N ALA A 53 15.98 1.31 -2.27
CA ALA A 53 16.51 0.56 -1.13
C ALA A 53 18.02 0.21 -1.24
N PRO A 54 18.55 -0.25 -2.39
CA PRO A 54 19.98 -0.53 -2.57
C PRO A 54 20.89 0.69 -2.43
N GLU A 55 20.40 1.91 -2.66
CA GLU A 55 21.19 3.14 -2.45
C GLU A 55 21.54 3.35 -0.97
N ILE A 56 20.77 2.74 -0.06
CA ILE A 56 20.96 2.83 1.39
C ILE A 56 21.63 1.57 1.93
N THR A 57 21.24 0.39 1.42
CA THR A 57 21.60 -0.88 2.06
C THR A 57 22.84 -1.57 1.48
N GLY A 58 23.42 -1.06 0.38
CA GLY A 58 24.74 -1.41 -0.17
C GLY A 58 25.14 -2.88 -0.11
#